data_AF-A0A1F7BKN3-F1
#
_entry.id   AF-A0A1F7BKN3-F1
#
_cell.length_a   1.000
_cell.length_b   1.000
_cell.length_c   1.000
_cell.angle_alpha   90.00
_cell.angle_beta   90.00
_cell.angle_gamma   90.00
#
_symmetry.space_group_name_H-M   'P 1'
#
loop_
_entity.id
_entity.type
_entity.pdbx_description
1 polymer ?
#
loop_
_entity_poly.entity_id
_entity_poly.type
_entity_poly.pdbx_seq_one_letter_code
_entity_poly.pdbx_strand_id
1 'polypeptide(L)'
;MKRFISLLALAAVFVTTAGYAFFDEVILLKQELQVWETTQAADFTAVVAQLDDITAPVFRDVPSEAWFNAYVSSLAEWGIVSGYRDSAGQLTGEFKPGNNVTIAEALKMAMVAAKVDLSVCTAKPKNVEAANHWAKIYVSCAEASGMRLFRGNVPSLNSPAKRAQVIAIINDAFGEEVLPLYSSFRDTAGNPWESDIAYAALLGIVSGDTDSNGNPTGYFRPDENIVRAETAKVIYEKIKDAVKTTTL
;
A
#
# COMPACT_ATOMS: atom_id res chain seq x y z
N MET A 1 48.97 -14.26 21.86
CA MET A 1 48.00 -13.56 22.72
C MET A 1 47.25 -12.54 21.86
N LYS A 2 45.92 -12.62 21.86
CA LYS A 2 44.99 -11.82 21.04
C LYS A 2 45.06 -10.33 21.39
N ARG A 3 44.99 -9.45 20.38
CA ARG A 3 44.40 -8.11 20.51
C ARG A 3 43.50 -7.83 19.30
N PHE A 4 42.20 -7.90 19.57
CA PHE A 4 41.16 -7.36 18.72
C PHE A 4 41.30 -5.83 18.68
N ILE A 5 41.34 -5.25 17.49
CA ILE A 5 41.07 -3.83 17.29
C ILE A 5 39.78 -3.74 16.50
N SER A 6 38.75 -3.24 17.18
CA SER A 6 37.45 -2.91 16.64
C SER A 6 37.58 -1.84 15.56
N LEU A 7 37.00 -2.07 14.39
CA LEU A 7 36.66 -1.02 13.43
C LEU A 7 35.14 -0.90 13.41
N LEU A 8 34.67 0.11 14.15
CA LEU A 8 33.32 0.64 14.10
C LEU A 8 33.38 1.98 13.36
N ALA A 9 32.31 2.27 12.61
CA ALA A 9 32.02 3.50 11.84
C ALA A 9 32.79 3.62 10.52
N LEU A 10 32.16 3.94 9.38
CA LEU A 10 31.08 4.90 9.22
C LEU A 10 30.25 4.52 7.98
N ALA A 11 29.00 4.13 8.18
CA ALA A 11 28.02 3.99 7.10
C ALA A 11 27.51 5.39 6.72
N ALA A 12 28.07 5.96 5.65
CA ALA A 12 27.44 7.05 4.93
C ALA A 12 26.67 6.44 3.76
N VAL A 13 25.37 6.20 4.00
CA VAL A 13 24.43 5.64 3.04
C VAL A 13 24.12 6.70 1.98
N PHE A 14 24.79 6.60 0.84
CA PHE A 14 24.31 7.20 -0.41
C PHE A 14 23.31 6.23 -1.03
N VAL A 15 22.04 6.31 -0.62
CA VAL A 15 20.93 5.63 -1.31
C VAL A 15 20.25 6.65 -2.19
N THR A 16 20.63 6.67 -3.47
CA THR A 16 19.72 7.16 -4.52
C THR A 16 19.98 6.56 -5.92
N THR A 17 21.06 5.82 -6.16
CA THR A 17 21.31 5.20 -7.50
C THR A 17 21.59 3.70 -7.48
N ALA A 18 21.98 3.13 -6.34
CA ALA A 18 22.31 1.71 -6.22
C ALA A 18 21.08 0.78 -6.20
N GLY A 19 19.89 1.29 -5.85
CA GLY A 19 18.65 0.50 -5.83
C GLY A 19 18.23 0.04 -7.22
N TYR A 20 18.21 0.96 -8.20
CA TYR A 20 17.80 0.64 -9.58
C TYR A 20 18.74 -0.37 -10.26
N ALA A 21 20.06 -0.19 -10.13
CA ALA A 21 21.04 -1.11 -10.70
C ALA A 21 20.97 -2.51 -10.06
N PHE A 22 20.69 -2.58 -8.75
CA PHE A 22 20.53 -3.86 -8.05
C PHE A 22 19.33 -4.65 -8.55
N PHE A 23 18.17 -4.02 -8.76
CA PHE A 23 17.00 -4.73 -9.29
C PHE A 23 17.17 -5.16 -10.74
N ASP A 24 17.85 -4.37 -11.57
CA ASP A 24 18.21 -4.75 -12.94
C ASP A 24 19.12 -5.99 -12.97
N GLU A 25 20.12 -6.05 -12.08
CA GLU A 25 20.99 -7.23 -11.92
C GLU A 25 20.22 -8.47 -11.47
N VAL A 26 19.25 -8.32 -10.55
CA VAL A 26 18.41 -9.44 -10.11
C VAL A 26 17.49 -9.93 -11.24
N ILE A 27 16.94 -9.02 -12.06
CA ILE A 27 16.15 -9.37 -13.24
C ILE A 27 16.99 -10.14 -14.25
N LEU A 28 18.21 -9.67 -14.54
CA LEU A 28 19.15 -10.34 -15.45
C LEU A 28 19.51 -11.74 -14.93
N LEU A 29 19.82 -11.86 -13.64
CA LEU A 29 20.12 -13.15 -13.01
C LEU A 29 18.93 -14.12 -13.12
N LYS A 30 17.70 -13.63 -12.90
CA LYS A 30 16.49 -14.45 -13.08
C LYS A 30 16.36 -14.95 -14.51
N GLN A 31 16.60 -14.10 -15.51
CA GLN A 31 16.56 -14.48 -16.92
C GLN A 31 17.63 -15.54 -17.25
N GLU A 32 18.85 -15.37 -16.75
CA GLU A 32 19.94 -16.33 -16.94
C GLU A 32 19.61 -17.70 -16.32
N LEU A 33 19.08 -17.72 -15.10
CA LEU A 33 18.68 -18.95 -14.41
C LEU A 33 17.56 -19.69 -15.17
N GLN A 34 16.56 -18.96 -15.67
CA GLN A 34 15.47 -19.56 -16.46
C GLN A 34 15.97 -20.14 -17.79
N VAL A 35 16.86 -19.44 -18.50
CA VAL A 35 17.50 -19.99 -19.71
C VAL A 35 18.29 -21.24 -19.36
N TRP A 36 19.03 -21.25 -18.25
CA TRP A 36 19.83 -22.40 -17.84
C TRP A 36 18.98 -23.60 -17.41
N GLU A 37 17.84 -23.39 -16.75
CA GLU A 37 16.90 -24.47 -16.40
C GLU A 37 16.40 -25.19 -17.67
N THR A 38 16.13 -24.46 -18.75
CA THR A 38 15.68 -25.04 -20.03
C THR A 38 16.76 -25.86 -20.76
N THR A 39 18.06 -25.61 -20.51
CA THR A 39 19.15 -26.27 -21.25
C THR A 39 19.98 -27.27 -20.43
N GLN A 40 19.87 -27.33 -19.10
CA GLN A 40 20.70 -28.20 -18.24
C GLN A 40 19.93 -29.12 -17.26
N ALA A 41 18.61 -29.25 -17.36
CA ALA A 41 17.80 -30.17 -16.53
C ALA A 41 17.99 -29.99 -15.00
N ALA A 42 18.30 -28.76 -14.57
CA ALA A 42 18.39 -28.39 -13.16
C ALA A 42 17.18 -27.56 -12.77
N ASP A 43 16.69 -27.76 -11.55
CA ASP A 43 15.52 -27.07 -11.01
C ASP A 43 15.95 -25.83 -10.23
N PHE A 44 15.63 -24.65 -10.76
CA PHE A 44 15.85 -23.36 -10.12
C PHE A 44 14.55 -22.70 -9.68
N THR A 45 13.43 -23.40 -9.74
CA THR A 45 12.10 -22.87 -9.41
C THR A 45 12.06 -22.16 -8.06
N ALA A 46 12.70 -22.74 -7.04
CA ALA A 46 12.75 -22.16 -5.70
C ALA A 46 13.57 -20.87 -5.62
N VAL A 47 14.66 -20.78 -6.40
CA VAL A 47 15.52 -19.59 -6.46
C VAL A 47 14.81 -18.49 -7.25
N VAL A 48 14.23 -18.84 -8.41
CA VAL A 48 13.43 -17.92 -9.23
C VAL A 48 12.26 -17.34 -8.44
N ALA A 49 11.57 -18.15 -7.63
CA ALA A 49 10.49 -17.68 -6.76
C ALA A 49 10.98 -16.72 -5.67
N GLN A 50 12.19 -16.91 -5.14
CA GLN A 50 12.80 -15.96 -4.20
C GLN A 50 13.21 -14.67 -4.90
N LEU A 51 13.69 -14.72 -6.14
CA LEU A 51 14.02 -13.53 -6.92
C LEU A 51 12.77 -12.72 -7.30
N ASP A 52 11.64 -13.39 -7.54
CA ASP A 52 10.35 -12.73 -7.77
C ASP A 52 9.90 -11.86 -6.60
N ASP A 53 10.21 -12.26 -5.37
CA ASP A 53 9.93 -11.45 -4.18
C ASP A 53 10.92 -10.27 -4.01
N ILE A 54 12.03 -10.28 -4.76
CA ILE A 54 13.07 -9.23 -4.73
C ILE A 54 12.89 -8.23 -5.87
N THR A 55 12.43 -8.63 -7.05
CA THR A 55 12.21 -7.70 -8.18
C THR A 55 10.86 -6.99 -8.06
N ALA A 56 10.82 -5.68 -8.29
CA ALA A 56 9.55 -4.95 -8.37
C ALA A 56 8.67 -5.57 -9.49
N PRO A 57 7.42 -6.00 -9.19
CA PRO A 57 6.60 -6.67 -10.17
C PRO A 57 6.15 -5.70 -11.26
N VAL A 58 6.43 -6.03 -12.53
CA VAL A 58 5.84 -5.36 -13.70
C VAL A 58 4.50 -6.01 -14.00
N PHE A 59 3.43 -5.21 -13.99
CA PHE A 59 2.07 -5.71 -14.22
C PHE A 59 1.64 -5.53 -15.66
N ARG A 60 1.15 -6.62 -16.28
CA ARG A 60 0.72 -6.62 -17.69
C ARG A 60 -0.51 -5.75 -17.97
N ASP A 61 -1.31 -5.52 -16.94
CA ASP A 61 -2.54 -4.74 -16.96
C ASP A 61 -2.35 -3.32 -16.39
N VAL A 62 -1.10 -2.86 -16.29
CA VAL A 62 -0.74 -1.48 -15.90
C VAL A 62 0.10 -0.85 -17.02
N PRO A 63 -0.54 -0.34 -18.08
CA PRO A 63 0.16 0.30 -19.20
C PRO A 63 0.98 1.52 -18.75
N SER A 64 2.08 1.84 -19.44
CA SER A 64 2.98 2.96 -19.10
C SER A 64 2.29 4.34 -19.11
N GLU A 65 1.30 4.49 -19.96
CA GLU A 65 0.53 5.70 -20.22
C GLU A 65 -0.72 5.82 -19.34
N ALA A 66 -1.03 4.78 -18.54
CA ALA A 66 -2.14 4.83 -17.62
C ALA A 66 -1.86 5.86 -16.50
N TRP A 67 -2.86 6.66 -16.14
CA TRP A 67 -2.73 7.70 -15.11
C TRP A 67 -2.25 7.16 -13.76
N PHE A 68 -2.51 5.89 -13.48
CA PHE A 68 -2.13 5.21 -12.24
C PHE A 68 -0.78 4.50 -12.29
N ASN A 69 -0.10 4.44 -13.45
CA ASN A 69 1.12 3.66 -13.62
C ASN A 69 2.18 4.04 -12.59
N ALA A 70 2.55 5.32 -12.51
CA ALA A 70 3.62 5.78 -11.62
C ALA A 70 3.34 5.44 -10.15
N TYR A 71 2.07 5.57 -9.71
CA TYR A 71 1.68 5.26 -8.33
C TYR A 71 1.78 3.76 -8.06
N VAL A 72 1.23 2.93 -8.95
CA VAL A 72 1.24 1.47 -8.78
C VAL A 72 2.67 0.93 -8.82
N SER A 73 3.49 1.37 -9.78
CA SER A 73 4.89 0.98 -9.92
C SER A 73 5.69 1.33 -8.66
N SER A 74 5.54 2.57 -8.15
CA SER A 74 6.25 3.01 -6.94
C SER A 74 5.84 2.22 -5.70
N LEU A 75 4.53 2.02 -5.49
CA LEU A 75 4.05 1.25 -4.34
C LEU A 75 4.42 -0.23 -4.42
N ALA A 76 4.54 -0.79 -5.62
CA ALA A 76 5.00 -2.15 -5.83
C ALA A 76 6.50 -2.28 -5.51
N GLU A 77 7.32 -1.33 -5.98
CA GLU A 77 8.75 -1.22 -5.64
C GLU A 77 8.96 -1.10 -4.12
N TRP A 78 8.08 -0.38 -3.41
CA TRP A 78 8.14 -0.24 -1.96
C TRP A 78 7.50 -1.40 -1.18
N GLY A 79 7.03 -2.46 -1.86
CA GLY A 79 6.41 -3.63 -1.23
C GLY A 79 5.05 -3.36 -0.56
N ILE A 80 4.43 -2.20 -0.81
CA ILE A 80 3.15 -1.80 -0.23
C ILE A 80 2.01 -2.52 -0.92
N VAL A 81 2.08 -2.62 -2.25
CA VAL A 81 1.12 -3.38 -3.05
C VAL A 81 1.80 -4.54 -3.74
N SER A 82 1.02 -5.59 -4.02
CA SER A 82 1.43 -6.72 -4.83
C SER A 82 0.37 -7.02 -5.88
N GLY A 83 0.75 -7.78 -6.89
CA GLY A 83 -0.20 -8.39 -7.83
C GLY A 83 -1.02 -9.50 -7.19
N TYR A 84 -1.92 -10.07 -7.97
CA TYR A 84 -2.67 -11.25 -7.58
C TYR A 84 -1.77 -12.48 -7.60
N ARG A 85 -2.05 -13.42 -6.69
CA ARG A 85 -1.49 -14.77 -6.71
C ARG A 85 -2.57 -15.75 -7.10
N ASP A 86 -2.20 -16.77 -7.86
CA ASP A 86 -3.09 -17.87 -8.19
C ASP A 86 -3.26 -18.84 -6.99
N SER A 87 -4.05 -19.89 -7.19
CA SER A 87 -4.28 -20.92 -6.17
C SER A 87 -3.01 -21.70 -5.78
N ALA A 88 -1.96 -21.66 -6.61
CA ALA A 88 -0.67 -22.27 -6.31
C ALA A 88 0.28 -21.29 -5.59
N GLY A 89 -0.16 -20.06 -5.34
CA GLY A 89 0.63 -19.01 -4.69
C GLY A 89 1.56 -18.26 -5.64
N GLN A 90 1.49 -18.52 -6.95
CA GLN A 90 2.34 -17.88 -7.94
C GLN A 90 1.76 -16.53 -8.37
N LEU A 91 2.61 -15.53 -8.60
CA LEU A 91 2.15 -14.22 -9.09
C LEU A 91 1.54 -14.37 -10.49
N THR A 92 0.33 -13.84 -10.67
CA THR A 92 -0.34 -13.86 -11.98
C THR A 92 0.21 -12.83 -12.96
N GLY A 93 1.04 -11.89 -12.47
CA GLY A 93 1.51 -10.73 -13.25
C GLY A 93 0.43 -9.68 -13.52
N GLU A 94 -0.69 -9.72 -12.79
CA GLU A 94 -1.79 -8.75 -12.91
C GLU A 94 -1.98 -7.97 -11.60
N PHE A 95 -2.24 -6.67 -11.71
CA PHE A 95 -2.58 -5.79 -10.60
C PHE A 95 -4.09 -5.59 -10.41
N LYS A 96 -4.87 -5.74 -11.47
CA LYS A 96 -6.32 -5.48 -11.60
C LYS A 96 -6.71 -4.09 -11.08
N PRO A 97 -6.26 -3.01 -11.74
CA PRO A 97 -6.44 -1.64 -11.25
C PRO A 97 -7.90 -1.22 -11.00
N GLY A 98 -8.85 -1.78 -11.76
CA GLY A 98 -10.28 -1.51 -11.63
C GLY A 98 -11.02 -2.36 -10.59
N ASN A 99 -10.35 -3.32 -9.93
CA ASN A 99 -11.00 -4.10 -8.87
C ASN A 99 -11.19 -3.26 -7.62
N ASN A 100 -12.31 -3.47 -6.92
CA ASN A 100 -12.54 -2.89 -5.61
C ASN A 100 -11.50 -3.40 -4.60
N VAL A 101 -11.09 -2.51 -3.70
CA VAL A 101 -10.27 -2.85 -2.53
C VAL A 101 -11.18 -3.23 -1.37
N THR A 102 -10.86 -4.29 -0.65
CA THR A 102 -11.55 -4.68 0.59
C THR A 102 -11.05 -3.90 1.81
N ILE A 103 -11.82 -3.90 2.91
CA ILE A 103 -11.41 -3.27 4.18
C ILE A 103 -10.06 -3.82 4.67
N ALA A 104 -9.86 -5.14 4.59
CA ALA A 104 -8.61 -5.79 4.99
C ALA A 104 -7.42 -5.39 4.11
N GLU A 105 -7.62 -5.33 2.79
CA GLU A 105 -6.56 -4.90 1.86
C GLU A 105 -6.19 -3.44 2.08
N ALA A 106 -7.18 -2.54 2.23
CA ALA A 106 -6.95 -1.13 2.55
C ALA A 106 -6.14 -0.97 3.84
N LEU A 107 -6.49 -1.72 4.89
CA LEU A 107 -5.78 -1.71 6.16
C LEU A 107 -4.33 -2.17 6.01
N LYS A 108 -4.09 -3.29 5.31
CA LYS A 108 -2.73 -3.78 5.03
C LYS A 108 -1.92 -2.73 4.32
N MET A 109 -2.45 -2.17 3.22
CA MET A 109 -1.72 -1.20 2.41
C MET A 109 -1.39 0.06 3.21
N ALA A 110 -2.33 0.58 4.00
CA ALA A 110 -2.13 1.74 4.85
C ALA A 110 -1.06 1.50 5.94
N MET A 111 -1.11 0.36 6.64
CA MET A 111 -0.15 0.06 7.71
C MET A 111 1.28 -0.17 7.19
N VAL A 112 1.41 -0.85 6.05
CA VAL A 112 2.73 -1.04 5.42
C VAL A 112 3.28 0.31 4.92
N ALA A 113 2.44 1.14 4.31
CA ALA A 113 2.82 2.49 3.89
C ALA A 113 3.27 3.38 5.06
N ALA A 114 2.56 3.31 6.19
CA ALA A 114 2.90 4.04 7.41
C ALA A 114 4.06 3.40 8.20
N LYS A 115 4.61 2.26 7.74
CA LYS A 115 5.67 1.49 8.42
C LYS A 115 5.33 1.14 9.87
N VAL A 116 4.06 0.78 10.12
CA VAL A 116 3.61 0.32 11.45
C VAL A 116 4.37 -0.96 11.81
N ASP A 117 5.01 -0.97 12.97
CA ASP A 117 5.65 -2.18 13.51
C ASP A 117 4.56 -3.16 13.98
N LEU A 118 4.30 -4.18 13.17
CA LEU A 118 3.29 -5.19 13.49
C LEU A 118 3.73 -6.15 14.60
N SER A 119 5.03 -6.22 14.92
CA SER A 119 5.56 -7.19 15.88
C SER A 119 5.08 -6.94 17.31
N VAL A 120 4.70 -5.70 17.63
CA VAL A 120 4.18 -5.31 18.94
C VAL A 120 2.68 -5.60 19.10
N CYS A 121 1.98 -5.94 18.01
CA CYS A 121 0.53 -6.16 18.00
C CYS A 121 0.15 -7.60 18.31
N THR A 122 0.60 -8.13 19.45
CA THR A 122 0.46 -9.56 19.78
C THR A 122 -0.90 -9.94 20.38
N ALA A 123 -1.76 -8.95 20.65
CA ALA A 123 -3.08 -9.17 21.23
C ALA A 123 -3.99 -9.94 20.25
N LYS A 124 -4.84 -10.82 20.79
CA LYS A 124 -5.90 -11.45 19.98
C LYS A 124 -6.93 -10.39 19.59
N PRO A 125 -7.35 -10.31 18.31
CA PRO A 125 -8.34 -9.33 17.90
C PRO A 125 -9.71 -9.64 18.52
N LYS A 126 -10.44 -8.58 18.87
CA LYS A 126 -11.84 -8.60 19.33
C LYS A 126 -12.78 -8.87 18.17
N ASN A 127 -12.45 -8.39 16.97
CA ASN A 127 -13.14 -8.72 15.73
C ASN A 127 -13.06 -10.24 15.50
N VAL A 128 -14.22 -10.90 15.47
CA VAL A 128 -14.31 -12.36 15.34
C VAL A 128 -13.94 -12.85 13.94
N GLU A 129 -14.21 -12.08 12.89
CA GLU A 129 -13.83 -12.41 11.51
C GLU A 129 -12.30 -12.47 11.41
N ALA A 130 -11.60 -11.54 12.07
CA ALA A 130 -10.15 -11.47 12.05
C ALA A 130 -9.44 -12.70 12.64
N ALA A 131 -10.10 -13.48 13.52
CA ALA A 131 -9.44 -14.57 14.25
C ALA A 131 -8.83 -15.65 13.34
N ASN A 132 -9.46 -15.91 12.19
CA ASN A 132 -9.04 -16.87 11.16
C ASN A 132 -8.75 -16.21 9.81
N HIS A 133 -8.61 -14.89 9.78
CA HIS A 133 -8.40 -14.12 8.56
C HIS A 133 -6.90 -13.87 8.34
N TRP A 134 -6.44 -13.80 7.08
CA TRP A 134 -5.05 -13.44 6.76
C TRP A 134 -4.67 -12.05 7.32
N ALA A 135 -5.66 -11.17 7.44
CA ALA A 135 -5.47 -9.81 7.97
C ALA A 135 -5.43 -9.74 9.51
N LYS A 136 -5.41 -10.88 10.21
CA LYS A 136 -5.47 -10.96 11.68
C LYS A 136 -4.52 -9.99 12.38
N ILE A 137 -3.25 -9.97 11.98
CA ILE A 137 -2.23 -9.13 12.64
C ILE A 137 -2.51 -7.63 12.43
N TYR A 138 -2.94 -7.24 11.23
CA TYR A 138 -3.30 -5.86 10.92
C TYR A 138 -4.51 -5.41 11.73
N VAL A 139 -5.56 -6.24 11.81
CA VAL A 139 -6.74 -5.92 12.64
C VAL A 139 -6.38 -5.84 14.12
N SER A 140 -5.48 -6.71 14.59
CA SER A 140 -4.97 -6.66 15.97
C SER A 140 -4.25 -5.33 16.25
N CYS A 141 -3.41 -4.87 15.32
CA CYS A 141 -2.80 -3.55 15.42
C CYS A 141 -3.84 -2.43 15.39
N ALA A 142 -4.81 -2.50 14.48
CA ALA A 142 -5.82 -1.45 14.31
C ALA A 142 -6.67 -1.27 15.57
N GLU A 143 -7.03 -2.37 16.23
CA GLU A 143 -7.74 -2.33 17.51
C GLU A 143 -6.86 -1.83 18.65
N ALA A 144 -5.58 -2.21 18.68
CA ALA A 144 -4.63 -1.81 19.72
C ALA A 144 -4.26 -0.32 19.65
N SER A 145 -4.07 0.23 18.45
CA SER A 145 -3.85 1.66 18.22
C SER A 145 -5.14 2.48 18.23
N GLY A 146 -6.30 1.80 18.32
CA GLY A 146 -7.60 2.44 18.37
C GLY A 146 -7.96 3.15 17.07
N MET A 147 -7.64 2.60 15.90
CA MET A 147 -8.12 3.13 14.62
C MET A 147 -9.65 3.20 14.62
N ARG A 148 -10.20 4.33 14.19
CA ARG A 148 -11.62 4.71 14.39
C ARG A 148 -12.58 3.74 13.72
N LEU A 149 -12.27 3.26 12.51
CA LEU A 149 -13.13 2.28 11.81
C LEU A 149 -13.18 0.92 12.53
N PHE A 150 -12.16 0.59 13.31
CA PHE A 150 -12.04 -0.67 14.05
C PHE A 150 -12.58 -0.56 15.48
N ARG A 151 -13.21 0.57 15.84
CA ARG A 151 -13.93 0.76 17.10
C ARG A 151 -15.38 0.31 16.92
N GLY A 152 -15.81 -0.71 17.67
CA GLY A 152 -17.22 -1.14 17.70
C GLY A 152 -17.60 -2.03 16.51
N ASN A 153 -18.61 -1.62 15.74
CA ASN A 153 -19.14 -2.45 14.64
C ASN A 153 -18.32 -2.27 13.36
N VAL A 154 -17.32 -3.12 13.19
CA VAL A 154 -16.44 -3.12 12.02
C VAL A 154 -17.19 -3.73 10.81
N PRO A 155 -17.20 -3.10 9.62
CA PRO A 155 -17.66 -3.75 8.40
C PRO A 155 -16.92 -5.05 8.13
N SER A 156 -17.49 -5.97 7.35
CA SER A 156 -16.81 -7.22 7.01
C SER A 156 -15.45 -6.92 6.36
N LEU A 157 -14.42 -7.63 6.81
CA LEU A 157 -13.04 -7.45 6.36
C LEU A 157 -12.89 -7.71 4.85
N ASN A 158 -13.73 -8.58 4.29
CA ASN A 158 -13.77 -8.93 2.87
C ASN A 158 -14.75 -8.09 2.05
N SER A 159 -15.51 -7.19 2.68
CA SER A 159 -16.40 -6.29 1.93
C SER A 159 -15.62 -5.19 1.22
N PRO A 160 -16.07 -4.75 0.02
CA PRO A 160 -15.50 -3.58 -0.65
C PRO A 160 -15.51 -2.34 0.25
N ALA A 161 -14.34 -1.71 0.38
CA ALA A 161 -14.16 -0.50 1.18
C ALA A 161 -14.73 0.73 0.45
N LYS A 162 -15.38 1.60 1.21
CA LYS A 162 -15.84 2.90 0.70
C LYS A 162 -14.68 3.87 0.58
N ARG A 163 -14.77 4.82 -0.37
CA ARG A 163 -13.77 5.87 -0.58
C ARG A 163 -13.46 6.61 0.72
N ALA A 164 -14.50 7.04 1.44
CA ALA A 164 -14.37 7.72 2.73
C ALA A 164 -13.68 6.88 3.82
N GLN A 165 -14.00 5.58 3.89
CA GLN A 165 -13.41 4.66 4.85
C GLN A 165 -11.92 4.47 4.59
N VAL A 166 -11.50 4.37 3.32
CA VAL A 166 -10.07 4.23 2.99
C VAL A 166 -9.28 5.48 3.38
N ILE A 167 -9.83 6.69 3.21
CA ILE A 167 -9.17 7.91 3.70
C ILE A 167 -8.99 7.86 5.22
N ALA A 168 -10.03 7.48 5.96
CA ALA A 168 -9.95 7.37 7.42
C ALA A 168 -8.94 6.30 7.88
N ILE A 169 -8.91 5.13 7.24
CA ILE A 169 -7.93 4.07 7.51
C ILE A 169 -6.50 4.59 7.29
N ILE A 170 -6.26 5.31 6.20
CA ILE A 170 -4.95 5.86 5.88
C ILE A 170 -4.54 6.90 6.92
N ASN A 171 -5.38 7.88 7.23
CA ASN A 171 -5.09 8.89 8.25
C ASN A 171 -4.78 8.25 9.61
N ASP A 172 -5.61 7.31 10.04
CA ASP A 172 -5.40 6.59 11.31
C ASP A 172 -4.10 5.78 11.33
N ALA A 173 -3.71 5.15 10.21
CA ALA A 173 -2.48 4.37 10.12
C ALA A 173 -1.22 5.26 10.19
N PHE A 174 -1.29 6.47 9.61
CA PHE A 174 -0.22 7.48 9.70
C PHE A 174 -0.23 8.25 11.03
N GLY A 175 -1.19 7.99 11.93
CA GLY A 175 -1.29 8.65 13.23
C GLY A 175 -1.79 10.10 13.13
N GLU A 176 -2.55 10.44 12.09
CA GLU A 176 -3.03 11.80 11.88
C GLU A 176 -4.12 12.18 12.89
N GLU A 177 -3.94 13.34 13.53
CA GLU A 177 -4.97 13.95 14.36
C GLU A 177 -5.88 14.86 13.52
N VAL A 178 -6.88 14.24 12.89
CA VAL A 178 -7.84 14.95 12.05
C VAL A 178 -8.83 15.74 12.90
N LEU A 179 -8.72 17.07 12.86
CA LEU A 179 -9.66 17.98 13.53
C LEU A 179 -11.00 18.06 12.77
N PRO A 180 -12.10 18.44 13.44
CA PRO A 180 -13.37 18.70 12.78
C PRO A 180 -13.24 19.77 11.69
N LEU A 181 -13.47 19.37 10.45
CA LEU A 181 -13.40 20.19 9.25
C LEU A 181 -14.58 19.84 8.34
N TYR A 182 -15.11 20.86 7.66
CA TYR A 182 -16.11 20.68 6.61
C TYR A 182 -15.41 20.53 5.27
N SER A 183 -15.88 19.58 4.48
CA SER A 183 -15.35 19.33 3.15
C SER A 183 -15.96 20.31 2.14
N SER A 184 -15.18 20.69 1.12
CA SER A 184 -15.66 21.50 0.00
C SER A 184 -16.48 20.72 -1.02
N PHE A 185 -16.52 19.39 -0.91
CA PHE A 185 -17.32 18.53 -1.79
C PHE A 185 -18.79 18.56 -1.39
N ARG A 186 -19.68 18.56 -2.39
CA ARG A 186 -21.13 18.76 -2.20
C ARG A 186 -21.83 17.56 -1.57
N ASP A 187 -21.24 16.38 -1.70
CA ASP A 187 -21.81 15.08 -1.35
C ASP A 187 -21.19 14.45 -0.11
N THR A 188 -20.41 15.20 0.66
CA THR A 188 -19.74 14.70 1.88
C THR A 188 -20.43 15.09 3.18
N ALA A 189 -21.33 16.08 3.13
CA ALA A 189 -22.02 16.59 4.31
C ALA A 189 -22.79 15.46 5.03
N GLY A 190 -22.48 15.28 6.31
CA GLY A 190 -23.12 14.24 7.15
C GLY A 190 -22.51 12.84 7.01
N ASN A 191 -21.50 12.65 6.16
CA ASN A 191 -20.71 11.42 6.17
C ASN A 191 -19.83 11.38 7.44
N PRO A 192 -19.72 10.24 8.15
CA PRO A 192 -18.90 10.14 9.37
C PRO A 192 -17.42 10.50 9.19
N TRP A 193 -16.91 10.42 7.96
CA TRP A 193 -15.51 10.69 7.61
C TRP A 193 -15.35 12.01 6.83
N GLU A 194 -16.33 12.91 6.91
CA GLU A 194 -16.27 14.20 6.20
C GLU A 194 -14.99 14.97 6.49
N SER A 195 -14.58 15.04 7.77
CA SER A 195 -13.36 15.75 8.17
C SER A 195 -12.08 15.10 7.65
N ASP A 196 -12.04 13.77 7.55
CA ASP A 196 -10.92 13.05 6.93
C ASP A 196 -10.79 13.36 5.44
N ILE A 197 -11.93 13.43 4.74
CA ILE A 197 -11.97 13.82 3.32
C ILE A 197 -11.53 15.27 3.16
N ALA A 198 -12.03 16.18 4.00
CA ALA A 198 -11.66 17.60 3.99
C ALA A 198 -10.15 17.78 4.23
N TYR A 199 -9.60 17.07 5.20
CA TYR A 199 -8.19 17.07 5.53
C TYR A 199 -7.33 16.54 4.37
N ALA A 200 -7.70 15.41 3.78
CA ALA A 200 -7.00 14.86 2.62
C ALA A 200 -7.07 15.80 1.40
N ALA A 201 -8.18 16.51 1.21
CA ALA A 201 -8.32 17.50 0.15
C ALA A 201 -7.44 18.73 0.39
N LEU A 202 -7.39 19.22 1.63
CA LEU A 202 -6.54 20.35 2.04
C LEU A 202 -5.05 20.07 1.77
N LEU A 203 -4.60 18.83 2.00
CA LEU A 203 -3.24 18.40 1.72
C LEU A 203 -2.98 18.05 0.25
N GLY A 204 -4.00 18.12 -0.61
CA GLY A 204 -3.89 17.76 -2.03
C GLY A 204 -3.72 16.27 -2.29
N ILE A 205 -4.03 15.41 -1.31
CA ILE A 205 -3.99 13.94 -1.45
C ILE A 205 -5.17 13.48 -2.32
N VAL A 206 -6.32 14.14 -2.21
CA VAL A 206 -7.51 13.89 -3.03
C VAL A 206 -8.03 15.18 -3.67
N SER A 207 -8.61 15.05 -4.86
CA SER A 207 -9.14 16.19 -5.64
C SER A 207 -10.65 16.12 -5.92
N GLY A 208 -11.30 15.00 -5.59
CA GLY A 208 -12.65 14.69 -6.07
C GLY A 208 -12.68 14.34 -7.56
N ASP A 209 -13.89 14.23 -8.10
CA ASP A 209 -14.11 13.85 -9.49
C ASP A 209 -13.92 15.02 -10.45
N THR A 210 -13.50 14.68 -11.66
CA THR A 210 -13.44 15.61 -12.79
C THR A 210 -14.38 15.16 -13.90
N ASP A 211 -14.87 16.11 -14.69
CA ASP A 211 -15.57 15.82 -15.93
C ASP A 211 -14.59 15.28 -17.01
N SER A 212 -15.11 14.97 -18.20
CA SER A 212 -14.30 14.49 -19.33
C SER A 212 -13.25 15.50 -19.82
N ASN A 213 -13.38 16.77 -19.44
CA ASN A 213 -12.44 17.84 -19.78
C ASN A 213 -11.44 18.11 -18.66
N GLY A 214 -11.49 17.35 -17.55
CA GLY A 214 -10.63 17.53 -16.39
C GLY A 214 -11.08 18.63 -15.43
N ASN A 215 -12.27 19.20 -15.59
CA ASN A 215 -12.78 20.22 -14.67
C ASN A 215 -13.34 19.57 -13.40
N PRO A 216 -13.05 20.09 -12.20
CA PRO A 216 -13.62 19.58 -10.96
C PRO A 216 -15.15 19.66 -10.96
N THR A 217 -15.82 18.54 -10.66
CA THR A 217 -17.29 18.49 -10.57
C THR A 217 -17.80 18.94 -9.19
N GLY A 218 -16.92 18.93 -8.18
CA GLY A 218 -17.27 19.20 -6.79
C GLY A 218 -17.86 18.00 -6.04
N TYR A 219 -17.78 16.79 -6.60
CA TYR A 219 -18.22 15.54 -5.96
C TYR A 219 -17.02 14.68 -5.58
N PHE A 220 -17.15 13.92 -4.49
CA PHE A 220 -16.13 12.97 -4.01
C PHE A 220 -16.59 11.51 -4.04
N ARG A 221 -17.90 11.28 -3.97
CA ARG A 221 -18.59 9.97 -3.87
C ARG A 221 -18.17 9.17 -2.63
N PRO A 222 -18.32 9.71 -1.41
CA PRO A 222 -17.75 9.11 -0.20
C PRO A 222 -18.21 7.67 0.09
N ASP A 223 -19.45 7.34 -0.30
CA ASP A 223 -20.09 6.05 -0.05
C ASP A 223 -20.00 5.07 -1.25
N GLU A 224 -19.27 5.44 -2.30
CA GLU A 224 -18.93 4.50 -3.38
C GLU A 224 -17.69 3.67 -3.03
N ASN A 225 -17.58 2.49 -3.63
CA ASN A 225 -16.42 1.63 -3.43
C ASN A 225 -15.21 2.24 -4.15
N ILE A 226 -14.03 2.12 -3.54
CA ILE A 226 -12.79 2.57 -4.15
C ILE A 226 -12.06 1.41 -4.84
N VAL A 227 -11.45 1.70 -5.98
CA VAL A 227 -10.67 0.68 -6.72
C VAL A 227 -9.19 0.71 -6.37
N ARG A 228 -8.46 -0.32 -6.77
CA ARG A 228 -7.03 -0.52 -6.48
C ARG A 228 -6.15 0.60 -7.01
N ALA A 229 -6.38 1.07 -8.25
CA ALA A 229 -5.64 2.19 -8.83
C ALA A 229 -5.82 3.50 -8.05
N GLU A 230 -7.06 3.80 -7.65
CA GLU A 230 -7.37 4.99 -6.85
C GLU A 230 -6.72 4.91 -5.47
N THR A 231 -6.83 3.75 -4.82
CA THR A 231 -6.21 3.52 -3.51
C THR A 231 -4.69 3.68 -3.56
N ALA A 232 -4.05 3.17 -4.62
CA ALA A 232 -2.62 3.33 -4.84
C ALA A 232 -2.21 4.80 -4.97
N LYS A 233 -2.97 5.60 -5.74
CA LYS A 233 -2.73 7.05 -5.83
C LYS A 233 -2.83 7.75 -4.48
N VAL A 234 -3.90 7.48 -3.72
CA VAL A 234 -4.12 8.11 -2.41
C VAL A 234 -2.98 7.80 -1.44
N ILE A 235 -2.55 6.53 -1.37
CA ILE A 235 -1.44 6.12 -0.50
C ILE A 235 -0.13 6.77 -0.94
N TYR A 236 0.16 6.79 -2.25
CA TYR A 236 1.36 7.43 -2.78
C TYR A 236 1.43 8.92 -2.41
N GLU A 237 0.33 9.67 -2.63
CA GLU A 237 0.29 11.09 -2.28
C GLU A 237 0.38 11.30 -0.77
N LYS A 238 -0.19 10.40 0.05
CA LYS A 238 -0.01 10.47 1.51
C LYS A 238 1.44 10.26 1.95
N ILE A 239 2.14 9.29 1.36
CA ILE A 239 3.57 9.08 1.65
C ILE A 239 4.39 10.32 1.25
N LYS A 240 4.12 10.87 0.06
CA LYS A 240 4.78 12.07 -0.43
C LYS A 240 4.53 13.28 0.47
N ASP A 241 3.34 13.42 1.03
CA ASP A 241 3.01 14.42 2.05
C ASP A 241 3.80 14.21 3.35
N ALA A 242 3.80 12.99 3.91
CA ALA A 242 4.51 12.65 5.14
C ALA A 242 6.05 12.84 5.05
N VAL A 243 6.63 12.61 3.86
CA VAL A 243 8.06 12.86 3.64
C VAL A 243 8.37 14.36 3.68
N LYS A 244 7.51 15.22 3.10
CA LYS A 244 7.71 16.67 3.10
C LYS A 244 7.72 17.25 4.51
N THR A 245 6.83 16.78 5.38
CA THR A 245 6.72 17.27 6.76
C THR A 245 7.89 16.84 7.64
N THR A 246 8.53 15.71 7.33
CA THR A 246 9.71 15.21 8.08
C THR A 246 11.01 15.95 7.72
N THR A 247 11.06 16.60 6.55
CA THR A 247 12.25 17.33 6.05
C THR A 247 12.30 18.81 6.44
N LEU A 248 11.33 19.30 7.22
CA LEU A 248 11.27 20.67 7.76
C LEU A 248 11.66 20.68 9.24
#